data_AF-A0A2K3JA59-F1
#
_entry.id   AF-A0A2K3JA59-F1
#
_cell.length_a   1.000
_cell.length_b   1.000
_cell.length_c   1.000
_cell.angle_alpha   90.00
_cell.angle_beta   90.00
_cell.angle_gamma   90.00
#
_symmetry.space_group_name_H-M   'P 1'
#
loop_
_entity.id
_entity.type
_entity.pdbx_description
1 polymer ?
#
loop_
_entity_poly.entity_id
_entity_poly.type
_entity_poly.pdbx_seq_one_letter_code
_entity_poly.pdbx_strand_id
1 'polypeptide(L)'
;ILEGENLLTKRNISHNAIFGSISSISVDFGVPVLMTKDEMETADLLKVIATREQKKDNKVVAVRGEKPQMSLKERQQYLIEGLPNVSAVLAKRLLTYFGSVRGISNASEEELMQVAGVGKGIATEIIKVLNSDYFE
;
A
#
# COMPACT_ATOMS: atom_id res chain seq x y z
N ILE A 1 -9.10 13.69 -8.86
CA ILE A 1 -9.48 14.93 -9.59
C ILE A 1 -10.97 15.11 -9.37
N LEU A 2 -11.41 16.31 -9.01
CA LEU A 2 -12.81 16.69 -8.88
C LEU A 2 -13.13 17.68 -10.00
N GLU A 3 -13.99 17.27 -10.92
CA GLU A 3 -14.37 18.05 -12.10
C GLU A 3 -15.73 18.73 -11.90
N GLY A 4 -15.82 19.99 -12.32
CA GLY A 4 -17.03 20.80 -12.29
C GLY A 4 -16.98 21.93 -11.28
N GLU A 5 -17.81 22.94 -11.53
CA GLU A 5 -18.02 24.04 -10.61
C GLU A 5 -19.13 23.73 -9.59
N ASN A 6 -19.28 24.63 -8.61
CA ASN A 6 -20.45 24.65 -7.73
C ASN A 6 -20.63 23.41 -6.82
N LEU A 7 -19.53 22.76 -6.45
CA LEU A 7 -19.54 21.60 -5.54
C LEU A 7 -20.31 21.86 -4.24
N LEU A 8 -20.22 23.08 -3.70
CA LEU A 8 -20.87 23.48 -2.45
C LEU A 8 -22.36 23.87 -2.62
N THR A 9 -22.86 24.03 -3.85
CA THR A 9 -24.24 24.48 -4.08
C THR A 9 -25.24 23.33 -4.27
N LYS A 10 -24.77 22.07 -4.22
CA LYS A 10 -25.61 20.88 -4.32
C LYS A 10 -26.66 20.85 -3.20
N ARG A 11 -27.94 20.83 -3.59
CA ARG A 11 -29.06 20.68 -2.66
C ARG A 11 -28.97 19.33 -1.92
N ASN A 12 -29.40 19.32 -0.66
CA ASN A 12 -29.47 18.15 0.23
C ASN A 12 -28.11 17.59 0.72
N ILE A 13 -27.01 18.30 0.52
CA ILE A 13 -25.72 17.94 1.13
C ILE A 13 -25.21 19.15 1.93
N SER A 14 -24.82 18.93 3.19
CA SER A 14 -24.26 20.01 4.00
C SER A 14 -22.84 20.35 3.54
N HIS A 15 -22.46 21.63 3.64
CA HIS A 15 -21.11 22.07 3.30
C HIS A 15 -20.05 21.35 4.17
N ASN A 16 -20.37 21.14 5.45
CA ASN A 16 -19.49 20.44 6.38
C ASN A 16 -19.30 18.97 5.99
N ALA A 17 -20.31 18.31 5.42
CA ALA A 17 -20.16 16.94 4.94
C ALA A 17 -19.18 16.88 3.76
N ILE A 18 -19.29 17.81 2.80
CA ILE A 18 -18.37 17.90 1.66
C ILE A 18 -16.94 18.18 2.12
N PHE A 19 -16.75 19.17 3.00
CA PHE A 19 -15.42 19.48 3.53
C PHE A 19 -14.85 18.36 4.40
N GLY A 20 -15.68 17.69 5.19
CA GLY A 20 -15.26 16.51 5.96
C GLY A 20 -14.74 15.41 5.05
N SER A 21 -15.45 15.10 3.96
CA SER A 21 -15.02 14.10 2.98
C SER A 21 -13.72 14.49 2.28
N ILE A 22 -13.61 15.72 1.77
CA ILE A 22 -12.38 16.19 1.10
C ILE A 22 -11.20 16.23 2.06
N SER A 23 -11.41 16.66 3.31
CA SER A 23 -10.37 16.68 4.33
C SER A 23 -9.90 15.27 4.67
N SER A 24 -10.81 14.32 4.80
CA SER A 24 -10.41 12.94 5.08
C SER A 24 -9.58 12.33 3.94
N ILE A 25 -10.00 12.53 2.68
CA ILE A 25 -9.25 12.09 1.50
C ILE A 25 -7.85 12.75 1.46
N SER A 26 -7.79 14.06 1.68
CA SER A 26 -6.55 14.84 1.48
C SER A 26 -5.58 14.74 2.67
N VAL A 27 -6.10 14.71 3.90
CA VAL A 27 -5.31 14.81 5.14
C VAL A 27 -5.14 13.43 5.78
N ASP A 28 -6.22 12.70 6.00
CA ASP A 28 -6.16 11.41 6.71
C ASP A 28 -5.55 10.31 5.81
N PHE A 29 -6.01 10.23 4.56
CA PHE A 29 -5.53 9.25 3.57
C PHE A 29 -4.32 9.75 2.76
N GLY A 30 -3.99 11.05 2.84
CA GLY A 30 -2.87 11.64 2.13
C GLY A 30 -3.00 11.60 0.60
N VAL A 31 -4.22 11.52 0.06
CA VAL A 31 -4.46 11.46 -1.39
C VAL A 31 -4.63 12.88 -1.94
N PRO A 32 -3.79 13.34 -2.88
CA PRO A 32 -3.91 14.67 -3.45
C PRO A 32 -5.24 14.89 -4.19
N VAL A 33 -5.95 15.97 -3.85
CA VAL A 33 -7.19 16.38 -4.52
C VAL A 33 -6.90 17.61 -5.37
N LEU A 34 -7.15 17.50 -6.68
CA LEU A 34 -7.02 18.59 -7.66
C LEU A 34 -8.41 18.88 -8.24
N MET A 35 -8.75 20.16 -8.38
CA MET A 35 -10.03 20.63 -8.91
C MET A 35 -9.86 21.11 -10.35
N THR A 36 -10.85 20.84 -11.20
CA THR A 36 -10.93 21.31 -12.58
C THR A 36 -12.36 21.75 -12.88
N LYS A 37 -12.56 22.74 -13.75
CA LYS A 37 -13.87 23.34 -14.03
C LYS A 37 -14.68 22.53 -15.05
N ASP A 38 -14.01 21.91 -16.02
CA ASP A 38 -14.61 21.24 -17.18
C ASP A 38 -13.66 20.15 -17.73
N GLU A 39 -14.17 19.39 -18.70
CA GLU A 39 -13.46 18.27 -19.31
C GLU A 39 -12.16 18.71 -20.03
N MET A 40 -12.12 19.93 -20.54
CA MET A 40 -10.96 20.49 -21.23
C MET A 40 -9.84 20.78 -20.24
N GLU A 41 -10.14 21.41 -19.11
CA GLU A 41 -9.17 21.65 -18.04
C GLU A 41 -8.70 20.34 -17.39
N THR A 42 -9.59 19.36 -17.23
CA THR A 42 -9.20 18.00 -16.81
C THR A 42 -8.23 17.35 -17.77
N ALA A 43 -8.48 17.41 -19.08
CA ALA A 43 -7.59 16.86 -20.09
C ALA A 43 -6.20 17.53 -20.05
N ASP A 44 -6.15 18.85 -19.92
CA ASP A 44 -4.90 19.60 -19.80
C ASP A 44 -4.12 19.22 -18.53
N LEU A 45 -4.81 19.11 -17.38
CA LEU A 45 -4.18 18.68 -16.13
C LEU A 45 -3.60 17.27 -16.25
N LEU A 46 -4.36 16.33 -16.82
CA LEU A 46 -3.91 14.95 -17.04
C LEU A 46 -2.69 14.90 -17.95
N LYS A 47 -2.67 15.69 -19.03
CA LYS A 47 -1.51 15.80 -19.94
C LYS A 47 -0.27 16.30 -19.20
N VAL A 48 -0.41 17.31 -18.34
CA VAL A 48 0.71 17.82 -17.53
C VAL A 48 1.22 16.77 -16.56
N ILE A 49 0.33 16.06 -15.85
CA ILE A 49 0.70 14.96 -14.94
C ILE A 49 1.46 13.88 -15.71
N ALA A 50 0.87 13.36 -16.80
CA ALA A 50 1.48 12.30 -17.61
C ALA A 50 2.85 12.72 -18.15
N THR A 51 2.96 13.96 -18.65
CA THR A 51 4.24 14.48 -19.15
C THR A 51 5.30 14.55 -18.04
N ARG A 52 4.92 14.96 -16.82
CA ARG A 52 5.85 15.05 -15.70
C ARG A 52 6.27 13.67 -15.20
N GLU A 53 5.33 12.73 -15.09
CA GLU A 53 5.62 11.36 -14.70
C GLU A 53 6.54 10.67 -15.73
N GLN A 54 6.25 10.83 -17.02
CA GLN A 54 7.01 10.18 -18.10
C GLN A 54 8.38 10.84 -18.37
N LYS A 55 8.51 12.17 -18.18
CA LYS A 55 9.79 12.87 -18.39
C LYS A 55 10.79 12.69 -17.23
N LYS A 56 10.35 12.18 -16.08
CA LYS A 56 11.17 12.19 -14.85
C LYS A 56 11.98 10.94 -14.54
N ASP A 57 11.94 9.87 -15.33
CA ASP A 57 12.99 8.84 -15.40
C ASP A 57 12.48 7.59 -16.12
N ASN A 58 13.41 6.80 -16.66
CA ASN A 58 13.27 5.34 -16.79
C ASN A 58 13.11 4.67 -15.40
N LYS A 59 12.18 5.14 -14.58
CA LYS A 59 11.92 4.58 -13.27
C LYS A 59 11.23 3.25 -13.50
N VAL A 60 11.89 2.19 -13.07
CA VAL A 60 11.25 0.90 -12.84
C VAL A 60 10.00 1.19 -12.01
N VAL A 61 8.83 0.90 -12.57
CA VAL A 61 7.56 1.06 -11.84
C VAL A 61 7.67 0.19 -10.61
N ALA A 62 7.75 0.83 -9.44
CA ALA A 62 7.78 0.09 -8.20
C ALA A 62 6.48 -0.71 -8.11
N VAL A 63 6.60 -2.02 -7.86
CA VAL A 63 5.43 -2.90 -7.64
C VAL A 63 4.59 -2.42 -6.46
N ARG A 64 5.17 -1.59 -5.57
CA ARG A 64 4.50 -0.94 -4.44
C ARG A 64 4.45 0.58 -4.63
N GLY A 65 3.31 1.19 -4.29
CA GLY A 65 3.10 2.64 -4.35
C GLY A 65 3.90 3.45 -3.32
N GLU A 66 3.63 4.76 -3.24
CA GLU A 66 4.29 5.66 -2.28
C GLU A 66 4.15 5.18 -0.82
N LYS A 67 5.20 5.39 -0.03
CA LYS A 67 5.33 4.83 1.32
C LYS A 67 4.50 5.64 2.31
N PRO A 68 3.49 5.05 3.00
CA PRO A 68 2.92 5.69 4.19
C PRO A 68 4.01 5.89 5.25
N GLN A 69 3.84 6.91 6.12
CA GLN A 69 4.73 7.15 7.27
C GLN A 69 4.56 6.01 8.29
N MET A 70 5.22 4.88 8.04
CA MET A 70 5.22 3.72 8.93
C MET A 70 6.38 3.79 9.93
N SER A 71 6.08 3.50 11.19
CA SER A 71 7.07 3.16 12.22
C SER A 71 7.88 1.91 11.83
N LEU A 72 9.02 1.68 12.47
CA LEU A 72 9.84 0.49 12.21
C LEU A 72 9.05 -0.82 12.40
N LYS A 73 8.21 -0.88 13.44
CA LYS A 73 7.37 -2.05 13.75
C LYS A 73 6.32 -2.30 12.67
N GLU A 74 5.67 -1.24 12.21
CA GLU A 74 4.70 -1.32 11.10
C GLU A 74 5.39 -1.74 9.80
N ARG A 75 6.61 -1.27 9.53
CA ARG A 75 7.40 -1.71 8.36
C ARG A 75 7.74 -3.19 8.43
N GLN A 76 8.14 -3.69 9.59
CA GLN A 76 8.41 -5.12 9.78
C GLN A 76 7.14 -5.95 9.54
N GLN A 77 6.01 -5.53 10.13
CA GLN A 77 4.74 -6.20 9.92
C GLN A 77 4.30 -6.18 8.46
N TYR A 78 4.41 -5.01 7.81
CA TYR A 78 4.09 -4.82 6.40
C TYR A 78 4.95 -5.67 5.45
N LEU A 79 6.23 -5.90 5.78
CA LEU A 79 7.08 -6.82 5.00
C LEU A 79 6.58 -8.25 5.11
N ILE A 80 6.27 -8.71 6.33
CA ILE A 80 5.85 -10.09 6.59
C ILE A 80 4.44 -10.38 6.07
N GLU A 81 3.53 -9.41 6.12
CA GLU A 81 2.20 -9.50 5.48
C GLU A 81 2.29 -9.61 3.95
N GLY A 82 3.42 -9.26 3.35
CA GLY A 82 3.67 -9.45 1.92
C GLY A 82 4.02 -10.89 1.54
N LEU A 83 4.21 -11.80 2.50
CA LEU A 83 4.50 -13.20 2.25
C LEU A 83 3.24 -13.98 1.84
N PRO A 84 3.37 -15.06 1.05
CA PRO A 84 2.22 -15.85 0.60
C PRO A 84 1.36 -16.35 1.77
N ASN A 85 0.05 -16.09 1.69
CA ASN A 85 -0.93 -16.55 2.67
C ASN A 85 -0.68 -16.04 4.11
N VAL A 86 0.06 -14.93 4.28
CA VAL A 86 0.33 -14.34 5.59
C VAL A 86 -0.56 -13.11 5.84
N SER A 87 -1.56 -13.27 6.72
CA SER A 87 -2.40 -12.16 7.19
C SER A 87 -1.71 -11.32 8.27
N ALA A 88 -2.27 -10.15 8.61
CA ALA A 88 -1.79 -9.32 9.71
C ALA A 88 -1.70 -10.04 11.06
N VAL A 89 -2.64 -10.95 11.34
CA VAL A 89 -2.61 -11.76 12.58
C VAL A 89 -1.43 -12.72 12.54
N LEU A 90 -1.21 -13.39 11.41
CA LEU A 90 -0.12 -14.35 11.26
C LEU A 90 1.25 -13.66 11.24
N ALA A 91 1.36 -12.50 10.59
CA ALA A 91 2.57 -11.68 10.58
C ALA A 91 3.00 -11.27 11.99
N LYS A 92 2.05 -10.83 12.82
CA LYS A 92 2.32 -10.53 14.23
C LYS A 92 2.81 -11.75 14.99
N ARG A 93 2.21 -12.94 14.78
CA ARG A 93 2.65 -14.19 15.44
C ARG A 93 4.05 -14.58 15.02
N LEU A 94 4.35 -14.58 13.72
CA LEU A 94 5.69 -14.85 13.18
C LEU A 94 6.72 -13.89 13.78
N LEU A 95 6.46 -12.59 13.76
CA LEU A 95 7.38 -11.58 14.31
C LEU A 95 7.55 -11.71 15.82
N THR A 96 6.51 -12.13 16.54
CA THR A 96 6.60 -12.37 17.99
C THR A 96 7.42 -13.61 18.30
N TYR A 97 7.25 -14.68 17.51
CA TYR A 97 7.97 -15.95 17.70
C TYR A 97 9.46 -15.83 17.33
N PHE A 98 9.77 -15.28 16.16
CA PHE A 98 11.14 -15.20 15.62
C PHE A 98 11.88 -13.91 15.98
N GLY A 99 11.19 -12.91 16.55
CA GLY A 99 11.75 -11.66 17.05
C GLY A 99 12.18 -10.64 15.98
N SER A 100 12.31 -11.05 14.71
CA SER A 100 12.66 -10.13 13.61
C SER A 100 12.31 -10.71 12.23
N VAL A 101 12.29 -9.85 11.22
CA VAL A 101 12.18 -10.26 9.80
C VAL A 101 13.31 -11.24 9.44
N ARG A 102 14.56 -10.94 9.86
CA ARG A 102 15.70 -11.83 9.63
C ARG A 102 15.54 -13.21 10.27
N GLY A 103 14.93 -13.26 11.47
CA GLY A 103 14.64 -14.52 12.15
C GLY A 103 13.68 -15.39 11.34
N ILE A 104 12.63 -14.77 10.78
CA ILE A 104 11.68 -15.48 9.89
C ILE A 104 12.38 -15.91 8.60
N SER A 105 13.23 -15.05 8.01
CA SER A 105 13.90 -15.35 6.75
C SER A 105 14.92 -16.48 6.82
N ASN A 106 15.46 -16.76 8.00
CA ASN A 106 16.43 -17.83 8.20
C ASN A 106 15.81 -19.10 8.82
N ALA A 107 14.50 -19.08 9.10
CA ALA A 107 13.83 -20.21 9.74
C ALA A 107 13.71 -21.40 8.78
N SER A 108 13.80 -22.62 9.31
CA SER A 108 13.49 -23.83 8.54
C SER A 108 11.97 -23.99 8.34
N GLU A 109 11.57 -24.87 7.42
CA GLU A 109 10.15 -25.20 7.21
C GLU A 109 9.51 -25.74 8.52
N GLU A 110 10.24 -26.60 9.24
CA GLU A 110 9.81 -27.18 10.51
C GLU A 110 9.65 -26.13 11.62
N GLU A 111 10.55 -25.14 11.68
CA GLU A 111 10.47 -24.03 12.63
C GLU A 111 9.28 -23.12 12.33
N LEU A 112 9.04 -22.79 11.05
CA LEU A 112 7.89 -22.00 10.63
C LEU A 112 6.58 -22.68 11.03
N MET A 113 6.49 -24.01 10.86
CA MET A 113 5.33 -24.80 11.24
C MET A 113 5.04 -24.84 12.76
N GLN A 114 5.98 -24.43 13.61
CA GLN A 114 5.73 -24.29 15.06
C GLN A 114 4.83 -23.09 15.38
N VAL A 115 4.70 -22.13 14.46
CA VAL A 115 3.87 -20.95 14.67
C VAL A 115 2.41 -21.29 14.39
N ALA A 116 1.55 -21.08 15.38
CA ALA A 116 0.12 -21.39 15.28
C ALA A 116 -0.55 -20.68 14.08
N GLY A 117 -1.06 -21.49 13.16
CA GLY A 117 -1.67 -21.04 11.90
C GLY A 117 -0.75 -21.15 10.67
N VAL A 118 0.50 -21.58 10.84
CA VAL A 118 1.40 -21.94 9.74
C VAL A 118 1.36 -23.45 9.53
N GLY A 119 0.65 -23.91 8.49
CA GLY A 119 0.72 -25.30 8.04
C GLY A 119 1.87 -25.51 7.06
N LYS A 120 2.12 -26.78 6.70
CA LYS A 120 3.17 -27.16 5.72
C LYS A 120 3.12 -26.32 4.45
N GLY A 121 1.94 -26.22 3.81
CA GLY A 121 1.80 -25.45 2.57
C GLY A 121 2.16 -23.97 2.70
N ILE A 122 1.86 -23.33 3.83
CA ILE A 122 2.25 -21.93 4.08
C ILE A 122 3.77 -21.85 4.28
N ALA A 123 4.34 -22.76 5.09
CA ALA A 123 5.77 -22.81 5.34
C ALA A 123 6.57 -23.04 4.05
N THR A 124 6.17 -24.01 3.22
CA THR A 124 6.83 -24.29 1.93
C THR A 124 6.81 -23.06 1.01
N GLU A 125 5.67 -22.38 0.86
CA GLU A 125 5.56 -21.19 0.00
C GLU A 125 6.37 -20.00 0.53
N ILE A 126 6.43 -19.82 1.87
CA ILE A 126 7.31 -18.80 2.49
C ILE A 126 8.77 -19.09 2.16
N ILE A 127 9.23 -20.33 2.38
CA ILE A 127 10.61 -20.75 2.09
C ILE A 127 10.94 -20.56 0.61
N LYS A 128 10.02 -20.94 -0.27
CA LYS A 128 10.17 -20.79 -1.72
C LYS A 128 10.38 -19.32 -2.11
N VAL A 129 9.51 -18.42 -1.67
CA VAL A 129 9.63 -16.99 -1.99
C VAL A 129 10.92 -16.37 -1.44
N LEU A 130 11.39 -16.82 -0.29
CA LEU A 130 12.57 -16.24 0.36
C LEU A 130 13.90 -16.75 -0.20
N ASN A 131 13.92 -17.97 -0.76
CA ASN A 131 15.15 -18.64 -1.19
C ASN A 131 15.25 -18.84 -2.71
N SER A 132 14.19 -18.62 -3.49
CA SER A 132 14.26 -18.71 -4.95
C SER A 132 15.03 -17.54 -5.57
N ASP A 133 15.80 -17.83 -6.61
CA ASP A 133 16.48 -16.80 -7.39
C ASP A 133 15.46 -15.96 -8.16
N TYR A 134 15.67 -14.64 -8.19
CA TYR A 134 14.72 -13.71 -8.81
C TYR A 134 14.64 -13.84 -10.34
N PHE A 135 15.68 -14.38 -10.98
CA PHE A 135 15.78 -14.49 -12.43
C PHE A 135 15.52 -15.91 -12.95
N GLU A 136 15.09 -16.83 -12.08
CA GLU A 136 14.57 -18.15 -12.47
C GLU A 136 13.06 -18.14 -12.71
#